data_AF-A0A7J6B3W3-F1
#
_entry.id   AF-A0A7J6B3W3-F1
#
_cell.length_a   1.000
_cell.length_b   1.000
_cell.length_c   1.000
_cell.angle_alpha   90.00
_cell.angle_beta   90.00
_cell.angle_gamma   90.00
#
_symmetry.space_group_name_H-M   'P 1'
#
loop_
_entity.id
_entity.type
_entity.pdbx_description
1 polymer ?
#
loop_
_entity_poly.entity_id
_entity_poly.type
_entity_poly.pdbx_seq_one_letter_code
_entity_poly.pdbx_strand_id
1 'polypeptide(L)'
;MMSFYIVYVSFFWVILANKLTTTSSEFNPYPCMYSARTDAYRTFLNKHVRRDAPKTLDQNQWQAFIENIRTCGRPIQSFIPFAKKQRVDNVCSPSGGKTYAGNQCVSKQKFTFTTVLVNNNCVVYRVFKEKKYLLLACDEIQGYCRPVHFQPNPNNVGPDNNKPDCKTPYYQNQAQLILAF
;
A
#
# COMPACT_ATOMS: atom_id res chain seq x y z
N MET A 1 -70.52 22.92 -21.09
CA MET A 1 -69.47 23.49 -21.98
C MET A 1 -68.66 24.49 -21.17
N MET A 2 -67.34 24.59 -21.46
CA MET A 2 -66.23 25.29 -20.75
C MET A 2 -65.73 24.54 -19.50
N SER A 3 -64.58 23.83 -19.54
CA SER A 3 -63.16 24.29 -19.49
C SER A 3 -62.91 25.18 -18.26
N PHE A 4 -61.98 24.88 -17.33
CA PHE A 4 -60.53 25.02 -17.48
C PHE A 4 -59.69 24.10 -16.55
N TYR A 5 -58.43 23.97 -16.97
CA TYR A 5 -57.33 23.08 -16.58
C TYR A 5 -56.54 23.46 -15.32
N ILE A 6 -55.92 22.43 -14.71
CA ILE A 6 -54.62 22.36 -13.99
C ILE A 6 -54.45 23.08 -12.64
N VAL A 7 -54.19 22.29 -11.59
CA VAL A 7 -53.09 22.56 -10.64
C VAL A 7 -52.28 21.28 -10.42
N TYR A 8 -51.03 21.32 -10.85
CA TYR A 8 -49.96 20.38 -10.53
C TYR A 8 -49.68 20.40 -9.02
N VAL A 9 -49.67 19.24 -8.37
CA VAL A 9 -48.76 19.02 -7.23
C VAL A 9 -48.07 17.67 -7.42
N SER A 10 -46.91 17.79 -8.03
CA SER A 10 -45.80 16.85 -7.99
C SER A 10 -45.42 16.51 -6.56
N PHE A 11 -45.53 15.24 -6.16
CA PHE A 11 -44.63 14.66 -5.18
C PHE A 11 -44.14 13.32 -5.72
N PHE A 12 -43.11 13.46 -6.55
CA PHE A 12 -41.94 12.60 -6.63
C PHE A 12 -42.03 11.32 -5.79
N TRP A 13 -42.21 10.23 -6.53
CA TRP A 13 -41.51 8.97 -6.31
C TRP A 13 -40.26 9.15 -5.45
N VAL A 14 -40.36 8.84 -4.16
CA VAL A 14 -39.21 8.54 -3.33
C VAL A 14 -38.71 7.17 -3.80
N ILE A 15 -38.06 7.16 -4.96
CA ILE A 15 -37.18 6.06 -5.35
C ILE A 15 -36.05 6.12 -4.34
N LEU A 16 -36.16 5.24 -3.34
CA LEU A 16 -35.06 4.83 -2.49
C LEU A 16 -34.00 4.21 -3.41
N ALA A 17 -33.22 5.05 -4.07
CA ALA A 17 -31.94 4.67 -4.63
C ALA A 17 -31.06 4.40 -3.42
N ASN A 18 -31.10 3.16 -2.94
CA ASN A 18 -29.99 2.57 -2.23
C ASN A 18 -28.81 2.67 -3.18
N LYS A 19 -28.09 3.79 -3.10
CA LYS A 19 -26.70 3.85 -3.54
C LYS A 19 -25.99 2.88 -2.63
N LEU A 20 -25.98 1.60 -3.02
CA LEU A 20 -24.86 0.74 -2.72
C LEU A 20 -23.67 1.48 -3.32
N THR A 21 -23.03 2.30 -2.50
CA THR A 21 -21.63 2.64 -2.68
C THR A 21 -20.89 1.32 -2.54
N THR A 22 -20.83 0.56 -3.62
CA THR A 22 -19.74 -0.37 -3.86
C THR A 22 -18.49 0.50 -3.76
N THR A 23 -17.88 0.50 -2.59
CA THR A 23 -16.46 0.82 -2.46
C THR A 23 -15.75 -0.25 -3.27
N SER A 24 -15.66 -0.05 -4.58
CA SER A 24 -14.81 -0.85 -5.44
C SER A 24 -13.43 -0.68 -4.87
N SER A 25 -13.00 -1.72 -4.18
CA SER A 25 -11.69 -1.91 -3.57
C SER A 25 -10.62 -1.29 -4.49
N GLU A 26 -10.13 -0.09 -4.16
CA GLU A 26 -9.15 0.69 -4.93
C GLU A 26 -7.77 -0.01 -4.91
N PHE A 27 -7.70 -1.22 -5.44
CA PHE A 27 -6.46 -1.93 -5.63
C PHE A 27 -6.21 -2.04 -7.12
N ASN A 28 -5.09 -1.47 -7.54
CA ASN A 28 -4.62 -1.65 -8.89
C ASN A 28 -4.37 -3.14 -9.15
N PRO A 29 -4.85 -3.70 -10.27
CA PRO A 29 -4.65 -5.10 -10.59
C PRO A 29 -3.20 -5.41 -10.99
N TYR A 30 -2.41 -4.39 -11.38
CA TYR A 30 -1.03 -4.54 -11.80
C TYR A 30 -0.11 -3.49 -11.17
N PRO A 31 1.20 -3.78 -11.03
CA PRO A 31 2.13 -2.83 -10.45
C PRO A 31 2.26 -1.60 -11.33
N CYS A 32 2.44 -0.43 -10.71
CA CYS A 32 2.70 0.84 -11.38
C CYS A 32 1.55 1.34 -12.27
N MET A 33 0.31 1.00 -11.94
CA MET A 33 -0.86 1.68 -12.50
C MET A 33 -1.13 2.98 -11.74
N TYR A 34 -1.72 3.95 -12.42
CA TYR A 34 -2.11 5.24 -11.82
C TYR A 34 -2.93 5.03 -10.54
N SER A 35 -2.64 5.82 -9.51
CA SER A 35 -3.44 5.89 -8.29
C SER A 35 -3.74 7.34 -7.93
N ALA A 36 -5.01 7.62 -7.63
CA ALA A 36 -5.44 8.91 -7.10
C ALA A 36 -4.98 9.15 -5.64
N ARG A 37 -4.46 8.11 -4.96
CA ARG A 37 -4.00 8.17 -3.56
C ARG A 37 -2.61 8.77 -3.45
N THR A 38 -2.52 10.08 -3.67
CA THR A 38 -1.25 10.80 -3.70
C THR A 38 -0.43 10.74 -2.41
N ASP A 39 -1.06 10.46 -1.27
CA ASP A 39 -0.41 10.34 0.03
C ASP A 39 0.05 8.93 0.38
N ALA A 40 -0.30 7.91 -0.42
CA ALA A 40 -0.04 6.51 -0.10
C ALA A 40 1.45 6.21 0.08
N TYR A 41 2.32 6.77 -0.78
CA TYR A 41 3.76 6.63 -0.64
C TYR A 41 4.30 7.26 0.65
N ARG A 42 3.80 8.45 1.01
CA ARG A 42 4.16 9.12 2.27
C ARG A 42 3.72 8.28 3.47
N THR A 43 2.50 7.74 3.43
CA THR A 43 1.96 6.84 4.45
C THR A 43 2.79 5.56 4.57
N PHE A 44 3.23 4.99 3.45
CA PHE A 44 4.16 3.85 3.44
C PHE A 44 5.48 4.17 4.13
N LEU A 45 6.13 5.29 3.78
CA LEU A 45 7.38 5.72 4.42
C LEU A 45 7.20 5.95 5.92
N ASN A 46 6.11 6.62 6.32
CA ASN A 46 5.77 6.86 7.72
C ASN A 46 5.53 5.57 8.50
N LYS A 47 5.11 4.48 7.85
CA LYS A 47 4.84 3.20 8.51
C LYS A 47 6.03 2.23 8.51
N HIS A 48 7.00 2.43 7.62
CA HIS A 48 8.00 1.39 7.32
C HIS A 48 9.44 1.89 7.08
N VAL A 49 9.67 3.15 6.71
CA VAL A 49 11.01 3.65 6.33
C VAL A 49 11.25 5.04 6.91
N ARG A 50 11.22 5.14 8.24
CA ARG A 50 11.36 6.39 8.97
C ARG A 50 12.81 6.71 9.33
N ARG A 51 13.19 7.99 9.28
CA ARG A 51 14.53 8.47 9.64
C ARG A 51 14.79 8.41 11.15
N ASP A 52 13.76 8.66 11.94
CA ASP A 52 13.77 8.70 13.42
C ASP A 52 13.49 7.35 14.08
N ALA A 53 13.38 6.26 13.31
CA ALA A 53 13.21 4.92 13.88
C ALA A 53 14.43 4.51 14.72
N PRO A 54 14.24 3.89 15.90
CA PRO A 54 15.34 3.36 16.70
C PRO A 54 16.22 2.38 15.89
N LYS A 55 17.53 2.44 16.11
CA LYS A 55 18.51 1.55 15.45
C LYS A 55 18.85 0.32 16.29
N THR A 56 18.49 0.34 17.57
CA THR A 56 18.72 -0.72 18.54
C THR A 56 17.54 -1.69 18.57
N LEU A 57 17.63 -2.74 19.38
CA LEU A 57 16.51 -3.62 19.71
C LEU A 57 15.96 -3.34 21.11
N ASP A 58 16.29 -2.18 21.67
CA ASP A 58 15.85 -1.77 23.00
C ASP A 58 14.34 -1.56 23.03
N GLN A 59 13.64 -2.34 23.85
CA GLN A 59 12.19 -2.35 23.90
C GLN A 59 11.62 -0.99 24.33
N ASN A 60 12.28 -0.27 25.23
CA ASN A 60 11.81 1.01 25.73
C ASN A 60 11.93 2.12 24.67
N GLN A 61 13.00 2.12 23.88
CA GLN A 61 13.13 3.02 22.73
C GLN A 61 12.04 2.77 21.70
N TRP A 62 11.73 1.50 21.43
CA TRP A 62 10.64 1.14 20.51
C TRP A 62 9.26 1.46 21.08
N GLN A 63 9.04 1.28 22.38
CA GLN A 63 7.79 1.67 23.07
C GLN A 63 7.52 3.17 22.85
N ALA A 64 8.46 4.02 23.26
CA ALA A 64 8.34 5.47 23.13
C ALA A 64 8.16 5.89 21.67
N PHE A 65 8.86 5.23 20.74
CA PHE A 65 8.74 5.50 19.32
C PHE A 65 7.35 5.15 18.77
N ILE A 66 6.81 3.95 19.05
CA ILE A 66 5.50 3.48 18.57
C ILE A 66 4.36 4.38 19.08
N GLU A 67 4.43 4.79 20.35
CA GLU A 67 3.50 5.73 20.96
C GLU A 67 3.57 7.10 20.27
N ASN A 68 4.78 7.63 20.10
CA ASN A 68 5.02 8.93 19.46
C ASN A 68 4.46 8.99 18.02
N ILE A 69 4.64 7.92 17.24
CA ILE A 69 4.11 7.87 15.87
C ILE A 69 2.65 7.41 15.81
N ARG A 70 2.00 7.14 16.96
CA ARG A 70 0.59 6.77 17.11
C ARG A 70 0.16 5.57 16.27
N THR A 71 0.97 4.51 16.30
CA THR A 71 0.71 3.28 15.52
C THR A 71 0.31 2.07 16.36
N CYS A 72 -0.11 2.27 17.60
CA CYS A 72 -0.52 1.24 18.55
C CYS A 72 -1.50 0.19 17.99
N GLY A 73 -2.43 0.60 17.12
CA GLY A 73 -3.43 -0.30 16.51
C GLY A 73 -2.86 -1.28 15.48
N ARG A 74 -1.53 -1.34 15.31
CA ARG A 74 -0.85 -2.26 14.39
C ARG A 74 -0.06 -3.29 15.21
N PRO A 75 -0.57 -4.54 15.35
CA PRO A 75 0.04 -5.53 16.23
C PRO A 75 1.40 -6.03 15.74
N ILE A 76 1.66 -5.96 14.43
CA ILE A 76 2.94 -6.31 13.81
C ILE A 76 3.38 -5.13 12.95
N GLN A 77 4.58 -4.63 13.20
CA GLN A 77 5.13 -3.49 12.47
C GLN A 77 6.57 -3.77 12.05
N SER A 78 6.88 -3.49 10.78
CA SER A 78 8.21 -3.73 10.20
C SER A 78 8.83 -2.40 9.77
N PHE A 79 10.05 -2.13 10.26
CA PHE A 79 10.79 -0.90 10.01
C PHE A 79 12.12 -1.21 9.31
N ILE A 80 12.22 -0.78 8.06
CA ILE A 80 13.42 -0.85 7.24
C ILE A 80 14.28 0.37 7.55
N PRO A 81 15.61 0.21 7.75
CA PRO A 81 16.50 1.35 8.00
C PRO A 81 16.40 2.41 6.88
N PHE A 82 16.31 3.69 7.27
CA PHE A 82 16.18 4.80 6.31
C PHE A 82 17.29 4.84 5.25
N ALA A 83 18.50 4.42 5.61
CA ALA A 83 19.63 4.31 4.68
C ALA A 83 19.37 3.33 3.51
N LYS A 84 18.34 2.48 3.59
CA LYS A 84 17.92 1.57 2.52
C LYS A 84 16.73 2.10 1.71
N LYS A 85 16.22 3.32 1.98
CA LYS A 85 15.05 3.89 1.31
C LYS A 85 15.10 3.77 -0.21
N GLN A 86 16.22 4.18 -0.84
CA GLN A 86 16.35 4.08 -2.29
C GLN A 86 16.25 2.64 -2.80
N ARG A 87 16.81 1.66 -2.06
CA ARG A 87 16.67 0.24 -2.41
C ARG A 87 15.23 -0.25 -2.25
N VAL A 88 14.49 0.26 -1.27
CA VAL A 88 13.06 -0.02 -1.09
C VAL A 88 12.25 0.56 -2.26
N ASP A 89 12.53 1.80 -2.65
CA ASP A 89 11.90 2.44 -3.82
C ASP A 89 12.16 1.62 -5.10
N ASN A 90 13.38 1.12 -5.27
CA ASN A 90 13.77 0.32 -6.44
C ASN A 90 13.07 -1.04 -6.54
N VAL A 91 12.44 -1.56 -5.47
CA VAL A 91 11.61 -2.78 -5.56
C VAL A 91 10.49 -2.59 -6.59
N CYS A 92 9.98 -1.37 -6.74
CA CYS A 92 8.96 -1.01 -7.73
C CYS A 92 9.54 -0.67 -9.12
N SER A 93 10.75 -1.14 -9.43
CA SER A 93 11.45 -0.90 -10.70
C SER A 93 12.05 -2.20 -11.25
N PRO A 94 12.46 -2.21 -12.54
CA PRO A 94 13.05 -3.41 -13.11
C PRO A 94 14.35 -3.82 -12.40
N SER A 95 15.10 -2.86 -11.88
CA SER A 95 16.37 -3.12 -11.21
C SER A 95 16.22 -3.83 -9.85
N GLY A 96 15.09 -3.70 -9.17
CA GLY A 96 14.97 -4.09 -7.76
C GLY A 96 13.88 -5.10 -7.43
N GLY A 97 12.91 -5.35 -8.31
CA GLY A 97 11.84 -6.32 -8.05
C GLY A 97 11.35 -7.09 -9.26
N LYS A 98 10.60 -8.14 -8.98
CA LYS A 98 9.80 -8.92 -9.95
C LYS A 98 8.33 -8.88 -9.57
N THR A 99 7.45 -9.04 -10.55
CA THR A 99 6.00 -9.11 -10.27
C THR A 99 5.70 -10.34 -9.43
N TYR A 100 4.76 -10.21 -8.49
CA TYR A 100 4.36 -11.30 -7.60
C TYR A 100 2.86 -11.63 -7.78
N ALA A 101 1.99 -10.76 -7.30
CA ALA A 101 0.54 -10.93 -7.38
C ALA A 101 -0.17 -9.56 -7.31
N GLY A 102 -1.19 -9.34 -8.14
CA GLY A 102 -1.85 -8.03 -8.24
C GLY A 102 -0.85 -6.91 -8.54
N ASN A 103 -0.95 -5.78 -7.83
CA ASN A 103 0.06 -4.71 -7.86
C ASN A 103 1.31 -4.95 -7.01
N GLN A 104 1.52 -6.15 -6.48
CA GLN A 104 2.67 -6.46 -5.63
C GLN A 104 3.90 -6.86 -6.44
N CYS A 105 5.05 -6.36 -5.99
CA CYS A 105 6.37 -6.75 -6.43
C CYS A 105 7.17 -7.36 -5.28
N VAL A 106 7.88 -8.44 -5.58
CA VAL A 106 8.83 -9.09 -4.67
C VAL A 106 10.23 -8.55 -4.94
N SER A 107 10.95 -8.16 -3.88
CA SER A 107 12.32 -7.68 -4.00
C SER A 107 13.25 -8.76 -4.55
N LYS A 108 14.18 -8.39 -5.44
CA LYS A 108 15.23 -9.29 -5.96
C LYS A 108 16.26 -9.69 -4.90
N GLN A 109 16.38 -8.91 -3.82
CA GLN A 109 17.35 -9.14 -2.74
C GLN A 109 16.66 -9.08 -1.38
N LYS A 110 17.15 -9.86 -0.40
CA LYS A 110 16.67 -9.78 0.97
C LYS A 110 17.04 -8.44 1.63
N PHE A 111 16.16 -7.97 2.49
CA PHE A 111 16.35 -6.80 3.35
C PHE A 111 16.45 -7.24 4.80
N THR A 112 17.30 -6.55 5.55
CA THR A 112 17.30 -6.64 7.02
C THR A 112 16.47 -5.49 7.57
N PHE A 113 15.49 -5.80 8.40
CA PHE A 113 14.59 -4.84 9.02
C PHE A 113 14.24 -5.26 10.45
N THR A 114 13.73 -4.33 11.24
CA THR A 114 13.27 -4.59 12.61
C THR A 114 11.78 -4.85 12.59
N THR A 115 11.35 -5.91 13.28
CA THR A 115 9.94 -6.20 13.53
C THR A 115 9.63 -5.94 15.00
N VAL A 116 8.52 -5.23 15.22
CA VAL A 116 8.02 -4.80 16.52
C VAL A 116 6.64 -5.41 16.69
N LEU A 117 6.44 -6.12 17.79
CA LEU A 117 5.14 -6.67 18.17
C LEU A 117 4.52 -5.85 19.29
N VAL A 118 3.28 -5.44 19.10
CA VAL A 118 2.51 -4.55 19.98
C VAL A 118 1.22 -5.26 20.37
N ASN A 119 0.86 -5.21 21.65
CA ASN A 119 -0.43 -5.73 22.11
C ASN A 119 -1.54 -4.67 22.06
N ASN A 120 -2.76 -5.04 22.45
CA ASN A 120 -3.93 -4.15 22.38
C ASN A 120 -3.82 -2.91 23.30
N ASN A 121 -2.94 -2.94 24.31
CA ASN A 121 -2.71 -1.83 25.24
C ASN A 121 -1.55 -0.92 24.79
N CYS A 122 -1.16 -1.00 23.51
CA CYS A 122 0.01 -0.33 22.96
C CYS A 122 1.35 -0.74 23.60
N VAL A 123 1.44 -1.90 24.25
CA VAL A 123 2.70 -2.36 24.85
C VAL A 123 3.51 -3.14 23.82
N VAL A 124 4.71 -2.65 23.52
CA VAL A 124 5.74 -3.36 22.79
C VAL A 124 6.27 -4.49 23.68
N TYR A 125 6.02 -5.73 23.27
CA TYR A 125 6.45 -6.91 24.03
C TYR A 125 7.54 -7.72 23.32
N ARG A 126 7.88 -7.35 22.08
CA ARG A 126 8.98 -7.98 21.34
C ARG A 126 9.51 -7.07 20.25
N VAL A 127 10.84 -7.02 20.16
CA VAL A 127 11.57 -6.34 19.08
C VAL A 127 12.67 -7.28 18.59
N PHE A 128 12.73 -7.54 17.28
CA PHE A 128 13.74 -8.43 16.72
C PHE A 128 14.08 -8.06 15.27
N LYS A 129 15.25 -8.49 14.79
CA LYS A 129 15.63 -8.32 13.38
C LYS A 129 15.18 -9.52 12.56
N GLU A 130 14.76 -9.25 11.33
CA GLU A 130 14.50 -10.25 10.31
C GLU A 130 15.35 -9.98 9.07
N LYS A 131 15.62 -11.02 8.28
CA LYS A 131 16.25 -10.91 6.95
C LYS A 131 15.41 -11.64 5.92
N LYS A 132 14.56 -10.91 5.20
CA LYS A 132 13.55 -11.47 4.28
C LYS A 132 13.45 -10.69 2.97
N TYR A 133 12.88 -11.32 1.95
CA TYR A 133 12.43 -10.61 0.76
C TYR A 133 11.19 -9.77 1.10
N LEU A 134 11.13 -8.56 0.56
CA LEU A 134 9.98 -7.66 0.71
C LEU A 134 8.93 -8.00 -0.35
N LEU A 135 7.66 -7.96 0.05
CA LEU A 135 6.51 -7.94 -0.85
C LEU A 135 5.87 -6.55 -0.71
N LEU A 136 5.96 -5.74 -1.76
CA LEU A 136 5.47 -4.36 -1.75
C LEU A 136 4.44 -4.16 -2.85
N ALA A 137 3.27 -3.62 -2.52
CA ALA A 137 2.37 -3.09 -3.53
C ALA A 137 2.97 -1.82 -4.13
N CYS A 138 2.92 -1.67 -5.44
CA CYS A 138 3.53 -0.58 -6.19
C CYS A 138 2.46 0.10 -7.06
N ASP A 139 2.25 1.40 -6.86
CA ASP A 139 1.32 2.22 -7.65
C ASP A 139 2.09 3.38 -8.29
N GLU A 140 1.59 3.91 -9.41
CA GLU A 140 2.07 5.15 -10.01
C GLU A 140 1.41 6.35 -9.32
N ILE A 141 2.23 7.19 -8.69
CA ILE A 141 1.83 8.40 -8.01
C ILE A 141 2.63 9.55 -8.61
N GLN A 142 1.94 10.53 -9.21
CA GLN A 142 2.56 11.71 -9.81
C GLN A 142 3.67 11.37 -10.83
N GLY A 143 3.44 10.36 -11.67
CA GLY A 143 4.38 9.92 -12.70
C GLY A 143 5.52 9.02 -12.20
N TYR A 144 5.55 8.67 -10.92
CA TYR A 144 6.55 7.76 -10.36
C TYR A 144 5.90 6.48 -9.83
N CYS A 145 6.43 5.32 -10.21
CA CYS A 145 6.06 4.07 -9.56
C CYS A 145 6.71 3.97 -8.18
N ARG A 146 5.89 3.85 -7.13
CA ARG A 146 6.30 3.94 -5.73
C ARG A 146 5.65 2.84 -4.88
N PRO A 147 6.31 2.37 -3.81
CA PRO A 147 5.71 1.42 -2.88
C PRO A 147 4.60 2.11 -2.07
N VAL A 148 3.44 1.48 -1.95
CA VAL A 148 2.28 2.02 -1.24
C VAL A 148 1.80 1.14 -0.09
N HIS A 149 2.18 -0.14 -0.09
CA HIS A 149 1.81 -1.09 0.95
C HIS A 149 2.93 -2.12 1.17
N PHE A 150 3.15 -2.52 2.42
CA PHE A 150 4.03 -3.61 2.79
C PHE A 150 3.18 -4.84 3.12
N GLN A 151 3.30 -5.89 2.32
CA GLN A 151 2.63 -7.17 2.56
C GLN A 151 3.51 -8.07 3.44
N PRO A 152 2.97 -8.68 4.52
CA PRO A 152 3.68 -9.70 5.27
C PRO A 152 4.18 -10.86 4.40
N ASN A 153 5.43 -11.27 4.60
CA ASN A 153 6.06 -12.40 3.91
C ASN A 153 6.60 -13.44 4.92
N PRO A 154 5.71 -14.13 5.67
CA PRO A 154 6.12 -15.06 6.73
C PRO A 154 7.01 -16.19 6.20
N ASN A 155 6.70 -16.70 5.01
CA ASN A 155 7.39 -17.82 4.37
C ASN A 155 8.65 -17.39 3.58
N ASN A 156 9.00 -16.10 3.62
CA ASN A 156 10.17 -15.55 2.92
C ASN A 156 10.21 -15.90 1.42
N VAL A 157 9.04 -15.83 0.76
CA VAL A 157 8.90 -16.08 -0.67
C VAL A 157 9.80 -15.10 -1.43
N GLY A 158 10.66 -15.64 -2.29
CA GLY A 158 11.60 -14.88 -3.10
C GLY A 158 11.08 -14.60 -4.51
N PRO A 159 11.89 -13.93 -5.34
CA PRO A 159 11.57 -13.70 -6.74
C PRO A 159 11.52 -15.01 -7.53
N ASP A 160 10.50 -15.16 -8.39
CA ASP A 160 10.44 -16.20 -9.42
C ASP A 160 11.09 -15.66 -10.70
N ASN A 161 12.12 -16.36 -11.20
CA ASN A 161 12.86 -15.93 -12.39
C ASN A 161 12.01 -15.89 -13.66
N ASN A 162 10.92 -16.65 -13.71
CA ASN A 162 9.98 -16.68 -14.83
C ASN A 162 9.00 -15.50 -14.83
N LYS A 163 8.92 -14.75 -13.72
CA LYS A 163 8.09 -13.55 -13.63
C LYS A 163 8.82 -12.35 -14.24
N PRO A 164 8.08 -11.45 -14.93
CA PRO A 164 8.66 -10.22 -15.43
C PRO A 164 9.19 -9.36 -14.28
N ASP A 165 10.10 -8.48 -14.64
CA ASP A 165 10.58 -7.44 -13.74
C ASP A 165 9.44 -6.49 -13.34
N CYS A 166 9.54 -5.88 -12.16
CA CYS A 166 8.52 -4.91 -11.73
C CYS A 166 8.55 -3.69 -12.67
N LYS A 167 7.38 -3.12 -13.00
CA LYS A 167 7.23 -2.02 -13.98
C LYS A 167 7.61 -2.43 -15.42
N THR A 168 7.11 -3.56 -15.94
CA THR A 168 7.29 -3.90 -17.36
C THR A 168 6.32 -3.14 -18.28
N PRO A 169 6.75 -2.74 -19.49
CA PRO A 169 5.94 -1.99 -20.47
C PRO A 169 4.62 -2.66 -20.86
N TYR A 170 4.56 -3.99 -20.80
CA TYR A 170 3.35 -4.76 -21.12
C TYR A 170 2.10 -4.28 -20.37
N TYR A 171 2.23 -3.94 -19.07
CA TYR A 171 1.12 -3.45 -18.26
C TYR A 171 0.85 -1.95 -18.44
N GLN A 172 1.85 -1.17 -18.85
CA GLN A 172 1.64 0.23 -19.20
C GLN A 172 0.87 0.37 -20.52
N ASN A 173 1.13 -0.53 -21.48
CA ASN A 173 0.38 -0.61 -22.74
C ASN A 173 -1.06 -1.12 -22.54
N GLN A 174 -1.28 -2.08 -21.62
CA GLN A 174 -2.64 -2.52 -21.27
C GLN A 174 -3.43 -1.43 -20.51
N ALA A 175 -2.78 -0.64 -19.64
CA ALA A 175 -3.44 0.48 -18.96
C ALA A 175 -3.86 1.60 -19.94
N GLN A 176 -3.08 1.85 -20.99
CA GLN A 176 -3.48 2.75 -22.08
C GLN A 176 -4.68 2.22 -22.89
N LEU A 177 -4.76 0.90 -23.11
CA LEU A 177 -5.89 0.27 -23.80
C LEU A 177 -7.19 0.30 -22.98
N ILE A 178 -7.13 0.14 -21.66
CA ILE A 178 -8.31 0.17 -20.78
C ILE A 178 -8.85 1.60 -20.58
N LEU A 179 -8.00 2.62 -20.67
CA LEU A 179 -8.41 4.03 -20.59
C LEU A 179 -8.82 4.65 -21.94
N ALA A 180 -8.74 3.87 -23.03
CA ALA A 180 -9.10 4.30 -24.38
C ALA A 180 -10.50 3.83 -24.82
N PHE A 181 -11.25 3.17 -23.93
CA PHE A 181 -12.66 2.78 -24.07
C PHE A 181 -13.46 3.27 -22.86
#